data_AF-A0A136PX54-F1
#
_entry.id   AF-A0A136PX54-F1
#
_cell.length_a   1.000
_cell.length_b   1.000
_cell.length_c   1.000
_cell.angle_alpha   90.00
_cell.angle_beta   90.00
_cell.angle_gamma   90.00
#
_symmetry.space_group_name_H-M   'P 1'
#
loop_
_entity.id
_entity.type
_entity.pdbx_description
1 polymer ?
#
loop_
_entity_poly.entity_id
_entity_poly.type
_entity_poly.pdbx_seq_one_letter_code
_entity_poly.pdbx_strand_id
1 'polypeptide(L)' 'MLSLDGTWACSVPSGYTWDQVEPTGACGSLSYRYRLRTPVNGLWACAIPFGWTYDSIRATSVCGTTGPYQYRLLG' A
#
# COMPACT_ATOMS: atom_id res chain seq x y z
N MET A 1 -8.23 16.04 -12.49
CA MET A 1 -7.41 15.70 -11.30
C MET A 1 -6.68 14.41 -11.63
N LEU A 2 -5.35 14.40 -11.71
CA LEU A 2 -4.60 13.14 -11.85
C LEU A 2 -4.60 12.45 -10.48
N SER A 3 -5.33 11.34 -10.36
CA SER A 3 -5.18 10.44 -9.21
C SER A 3 -3.88 9.64 -9.37
N LEU A 4 -3.18 9.39 -8.26
CA LEU A 4 -2.06 8.45 -8.22
C LEU A 4 -2.51 7.02 -7.90
N ASP A 5 -3.82 6.78 -7.74
CA ASP A 5 -4.37 5.43 -7.51
C ASP A 5 -3.99 4.48 -8.66
N GLY A 6 -3.48 3.30 -8.28
CA GLY A 6 -3.00 2.28 -9.21
C GLY A 6 -1.60 2.52 -9.77
N THR A 7 -0.96 3.66 -9.47
CA THR A 7 0.40 3.95 -9.95
C THR A 7 1.47 3.36 -9.04
N TRP A 8 2.66 3.12 -9.59
CA TRP A 8 3.81 2.67 -8.82
C TRP A 8 4.69 3.85 -8.40
N ALA A 9 5.06 3.91 -7.13
CA ALA A 9 5.92 4.94 -6.59
C ALA A 9 6.94 4.38 -5.60
N CYS A 10 8.07 5.07 -5.46
CA CYS A 10 9.12 4.72 -4.52
C CYS A 10 8.79 5.12 -3.07
N SER A 11 7.85 6.04 -2.91
CA SER A 11 7.35 6.52 -1.62
C SER A 11 5.84 6.69 -1.69
N VAL A 12 5.19 6.65 -0.53
CA VAL A 12 3.73 6.75 -0.41
C VAL A 12 3.39 8.16 0.07
N PRO A 13 2.76 9.00 -0.77
CA PRO A 13 2.35 10.35 -0.37
C PRO A 13 1.28 10.32 0.72
N SER A 14 1.16 11.40 1.50
CA SER A 14 0.07 11.53 2.48
C SER A 14 -1.30 11.44 1.80
N GLY A 15 -2.23 10.71 2.41
CA GLY A 15 -3.56 10.48 1.84
C GLY A 15 -3.63 9.27 0.89
N TYR A 16 -2.50 8.59 0.63
CA TYR A 16 -2.46 7.32 -0.07
C TYR A 16 -2.03 6.19 0.85
N THR A 17 -2.39 4.97 0.48
CA THR A 17 -1.84 3.74 1.00
C THR A 17 -1.23 2.94 -0.16
N TRP A 18 -0.80 1.71 0.10
CA TRP A 18 -0.38 0.77 -0.92
C TRP A 18 -0.96 -0.62 -0.67
N ASP A 19 -1.23 -1.35 -1.74
CA ASP A 19 -1.77 -2.71 -1.67
C ASP A 19 -0.81 -3.78 -2.21
N GLN A 20 0.30 -3.36 -2.81
CA GLN A 20 1.32 -4.23 -3.36
C GLN A 20 2.70 -3.59 -3.26
N VAL A 21 3.71 -4.43 -3.06
CA VAL A 21 5.14 -4.11 -3.06
C VAL A 21 5.82 -4.96 -4.12
N GLU A 22 6.68 -4.36 -4.92
CA GLU A 22 7.46 -5.07 -5.94
C GLU A 22 8.93 -4.66 -5.86
N PRO A 23 9.88 -5.61 -5.96
CA PRO A 23 11.29 -5.28 -6.08
C PRO A 23 11.57 -4.45 -7.33
N THR A 24 12.34 -3.38 -7.20
CA THR A 24 12.75 -2.57 -8.34
C THR A 24 14.13 -1.95 -8.12
N GLY A 25 14.90 -1.80 -9.20
CA GLY A 25 16.10 -0.98 -9.22
C GLY A 25 15.82 0.49 -9.56
N ALA A 26 14.58 0.84 -9.90
CA ALA A 26 14.21 2.19 -10.33
C ALA A 26 14.15 3.21 -9.18
N CYS A 27 14.09 2.75 -7.92
CA CYS A 27 13.96 3.59 -6.74
C CYS A 27 15.30 3.90 -6.06
N GLY A 28 16.42 3.74 -6.77
CA GLY A 28 17.75 4.08 -6.28
C GLY A 28 18.17 3.22 -5.09
N SER A 29 18.29 3.84 -3.91
CA SER A 29 18.65 3.15 -2.66
C SER A 29 17.53 2.26 -2.10
N LEU A 30 16.29 2.48 -2.52
CA LEU A 30 15.18 1.61 -2.18
C LEU A 30 15.09 0.49 -3.22
N SER A 31 15.16 -0.76 -2.75
CA SER A 31 15.05 -1.94 -3.61
C SER A 31 13.60 -2.30 -3.97
N TYR A 32 12.63 -1.46 -3.60
CA TYR A 32 11.20 -1.75 -3.74
C TYR A 32 10.42 -0.51 -4.16
N ARG A 33 9.31 -0.74 -4.85
CA ARG A 33 8.26 0.23 -5.15
C ARG A 33 6.92 -0.24 -4.63
N TYR A 34 6.03 0.72 -4.38
CA TYR A 34 4.71 0.53 -3.80
C TYR A 34 3.65 0.88 -4.84
N ARG A 35 2.62 0.04 -4.97
CA ARG A 35 1.44 0.37 -5.78
C ARG A 35 0.50 1.23 -4.94
N LEU A 36 0.45 2.52 -5.26
CA LEU A 36 -0.35 3.50 -4.55
C LEU A 36 -1.83 3.21 -4.72
N ARG A 37 -2.59 3.35 -3.65
CA ARG A 37 -4.04 3.25 -3.63
C ARG A 37 -4.66 4.38 -2.83
N THR A 38 -5.77 4.92 -3.30
CA THR A 38 -6.61 5.80 -2.50
C THR A 38 -7.36 4.95 -1.48
N PRO A 39 -7.30 5.27 -0.17
CA PRO A 39 -7.98 4.47 0.83
C PRO A 39 -9.49 4.61 0.70
N VAL A 40 -10.16 3.46 0.68
CA VAL A 40 -11.61 3.33 0.60
C VAL A 40 -12.06 2.16 1.48
N ASN A 41 -13.28 2.21 2.00
CA ASN A 41 -13.85 1.13 2.80
C ASN A 41 -13.84 -0.19 2.02
N GLY A 42 -13.34 -1.25 2.66
CA GLY A 42 -13.21 -2.58 2.06
C GLY A 42 -11.95 -2.80 1.22
N LEU A 43 -11.09 -1.79 1.03
CA LEU A 43 -9.80 -1.96 0.35
C LEU A 43 -8.86 -2.82 1.20
N TRP A 44 -8.21 -3.80 0.59
CA TRP A 44 -7.10 -4.53 1.21
C TRP A 44 -5.79 -3.79 0.95
N ALA A 45 -5.23 -3.17 1.98
CA ALA A 45 -3.98 -2.44 1.92
C ALA A 45 -2.90 -3.09 2.78
N CYS A 46 -1.64 -2.96 2.37
CA CYS A 46 -0.49 -3.44 3.14
C CYS A 46 -0.20 -2.56 4.37
N ALA A 47 -0.69 -1.33 4.37
CA ALA A 47 -0.59 -0.43 5.51
C ALA A 47 -1.89 0.34 5.72
N ILE A 48 -2.12 0.70 6.96
CA ILE A 48 -3.29 1.48 7.38
C ILE A 48 -2.91 2.96 7.27
N PRO A 49 -3.59 3.74 6.41
CA PRO A 49 -3.32 5.17 6.30
C PRO A 49 -3.72 5.91 7.58
N PHE A 50 -3.15 7.09 7.80
CA PHE A 50 -3.48 7.91 8.96
C PHE A 50 -4.98 8.26 8.98
N GLY A 51 -5.62 8.10 10.13
CA GLY A 51 -7.05 8.34 10.31
C GLY A 51 -7.96 7.19 9.86
N TRP A 52 -7.39 6.08 9.37
CA TRP A 52 -8.14 4.87 9.05
C TRP A 52 -7.92 3.80 10.11
N THR A 53 -8.88 2.88 10.21
CA THR A 53 -8.75 1.63 10.94
C THR A 53 -8.90 0.46 9.97
N TYR A 54 -8.92 -0.76 10.50
CA TYR A 54 -9.18 -1.97 9.75
C TYR A 54 -10.12 -2.88 10.50
N ASP A 55 -10.86 -3.69 9.76
CA ASP A 55 -11.83 -4.62 10.33
C ASP A 55 -11.45 -6.09 10.08
N SER A 56 -10.47 -6.34 9.21
CA SER A 56 -9.98 -7.69 8.90
C SER A 56 -8.49 -7.68 8.53
N ILE A 57 -7.81 -8.79 8.81
CA ILE A 57 -6.40 -9.03 8.45
C ILE A 57 -6.33 -10.33 7.66
N ARG A 58 -5.50 -10.37 6.62
CA ARG A 58 -5.16 -11.61 5.90
C ARG A 58 -3.67 -11.70 5.60
N ALA A 59 -3.11 -12.91 5.68
CA ALA A 59 -1.75 -13.16 5.25
C ALA A 59 -1.64 -13.07 3.73
N THR A 60 -0.56 -12.47 3.24
CA THR A 60 -0.27 -12.33 1.81
C THR A 60 1.22 -12.16 1.55
N SER A 61 1.67 -12.58 0.38
CA SER A 61 3.04 -12.33 -0.10
C SER A 61 3.19 -11.01 -0.84
N VAL A 62 2.08 -10.36 -1.22
CA VAL A 62 2.11 -9.17 -2.11
C VAL A 62 2.63 -7.90 -1.42
N CYS A 63 2.63 -7.87 -0.09
CA CYS A 63 3.08 -6.73 0.70
C CYS A 63 4.58 -6.77 1.04
N GLY A 64 5.29 -7.77 0.51
CA GLY A 64 6.70 -8.00 0.78
C GLY A 64 6.96 -8.84 2.03
N THR A 65 8.23 -9.21 2.22
CA THR A 65 8.68 -10.10 3.29
C THR A 65 8.67 -9.47 4.67
N THR A 66 8.77 -8.14 4.77
CA THR A 66 8.76 -7.39 6.04
C THR A 66 7.36 -7.15 6.59
N GLY A 67 6.31 -7.33 5.78
CA GLY A 67 4.92 -7.11 6.18
C GLY A 67 3.98 -8.04 5.44
N PRO A 68 3.90 -9.33 5.79
CA PRO A 68 3.18 -10.34 5.02
C PRO A 68 1.67 -10.31 5.28
N TYR A 69 1.08 -9.13 5.53
CA TYR A 69 -0.33 -8.97 5.87
C TYR A 69 -0.96 -7.83 5.09
N GLN A 70 -2.22 -8.02 4.72
CA GLN A 70 -3.12 -6.97 4.27
C GLN A 70 -4.19 -6.72 5.33
N TYR A 71 -4.54 -5.46 5.46
CA TYR A 71 -5.56 -4.92 6.33
C TYR A 71 -6.72 -4.44 5.48
N ARG A 72 -7.94 -4.89 5.78
CA ARG A 72 -9.16 -4.38 5.13
C ARG A 72 -9.51 -3.06 5.77
N LEU A 73 -9.40 -1.98 5.00
CA LEU A 73 -9.58 -0.62 5.49
C LEU A 73 -11.03 -0.34 5.85
N LEU A 74 -11.18 0.37 6.96
CA LEU A 74 -12.42 0.91 7.47
C LEU A 74 -12.15 2.34 7.97
N GLY A 75 -12.84 3.33 7.41
CA GLY A 75 -12.73 4.75 7.73
C GLY A 75 -13.99 5.32 8.33
#